data_AF-A0A1M5B7N3-F1
#
_entry.id   AF-A0A1M5B7N3-F1
#
_cell.length_a   1.000
_cell.length_b   1.000
_cell.length_c   1.000
_cell.angle_alpha   90.00
_cell.angle_beta   90.00
_cell.angle_gamma   90.00
#
_symmetry.space_group_name_H-M   'P 1'
#
loop_
_entity.id
_entity.type
_entity.pdbx_description
1 polymer ?
#
loop_
_entity_poly.entity_id
_entity_poly.type
_entity_poly.pdbx_seq_one_letter_code
_entity_poly.pdbx_strand_id
1 'polypeptide(L)'
;MTTKIDGNLPTKPVEAKHIAETAQPRAGASREAAVQSSPPVDSLRLTGEAVGLKALVKELAGSSRLDLAKVKEIRSSIDNGSYKIDPEEIADRLLALERELLK
;
A
#
# COMPACT_ATOMS: atom_id res chain seq x y z
N MET A 1 -22.85 31.55 -14.98
CA MET A 1 -21.62 31.98 -14.27
C MET A 1 -20.71 30.76 -14.15
N THR A 2 -19.63 30.77 -14.92
CA THR A 2 -18.65 29.70 -15.13
C THR A 2 -17.45 29.88 -14.22
N THR A 3 -16.87 28.80 -13.70
CA THR A 3 -15.42 28.55 -13.86
C THR A 3 -15.09 27.08 -13.58
N LYS A 4 -14.58 26.38 -14.60
CA LYS A 4 -13.86 25.11 -14.47
C LYS A 4 -12.36 25.44 -14.43
N ILE A 5 -11.59 24.80 -13.54
CA ILE A 5 -10.13 24.90 -13.53
C ILE A 5 -9.60 23.55 -14.02
N ASP A 6 -9.41 23.46 -15.33
CA ASP A 6 -8.68 22.39 -15.99
C ASP A 6 -7.18 22.63 -15.78
N GLY A 7 -6.59 21.92 -14.82
CA GLY A 7 -5.15 21.94 -14.55
C GLY A 7 -4.39 20.99 -15.47
N ASN A 8 -4.33 21.30 -16.77
CA ASN A 8 -3.39 20.66 -17.70
C ASN A 8 -2.14 21.56 -17.84
N LEU A 9 -1.05 21.19 -17.16
CA LEU A 9 0.25 21.82 -17.33
C LEU A 9 1.15 20.87 -18.15
N PRO A 10 1.47 21.18 -19.41
CA PRO A 10 2.54 20.50 -20.13
C PRO A 10 3.84 21.29 -19.95
N THR A 11 4.85 20.74 -19.27
CA THR A 11 6.21 21.28 -19.36
C THR A 11 7.25 20.17 -19.46
N LYS A 12 7.92 20.19 -20.61
CA LYS A 12 8.96 19.30 -21.14
C LYS A 12 10.16 19.11 -20.18
N PRO A 13 10.96 18.03 -20.35
CA PRO A 13 12.19 17.84 -19.59
C PRO A 13 13.21 18.93 -19.93
N VAL A 14 13.89 19.45 -18.91
CA VAL A 14 15.03 20.36 -19.06
C VAL A 14 16.22 19.58 -19.63
N GLU A 15 16.55 19.88 -20.88
CA GLU A 15 17.76 19.44 -21.56
C GLU A 15 18.95 20.25 -21.04
N ALA A 16 19.75 19.66 -20.17
CA ALA A 16 20.98 20.27 -19.70
C ALA A 16 22.06 20.14 -20.79
N LYS A 17 22.36 21.30 -21.39
CA LYS A 17 23.41 21.53 -22.38
C LYS A 17 24.76 20.93 -21.98
N HIS A 18 25.38 20.30 -22.96
CA HIS A 18 26.80 19.98 -23.03
C HIS A 18 27.67 21.20 -22.70
N ILE A 19 28.55 21.06 -21.71
CA ILE A 19 29.77 21.87 -21.60
C ILE A 19 30.91 21.05 -22.17
N ALA A 20 31.39 21.48 -23.33
CA ALA A 20 32.63 21.04 -23.90
C ALA A 20 33.78 21.66 -23.09
N GLU A 21 34.62 20.84 -22.49
CA GLU A 21 35.94 21.26 -22.03
C GLU A 21 36.97 20.25 -22.53
N THR A 22 37.81 20.72 -23.43
CA THR A 22 38.86 19.98 -24.13
C THR A 22 40.12 19.91 -23.27
N ALA A 23 40.56 18.71 -22.86
CA ALA A 23 41.98 18.38 -22.68
C ALA A 23 42.26 16.86 -22.50
N GLN A 24 43.22 16.38 -23.30
CA GLN A 24 44.01 15.13 -23.24
C GLN A 24 43.40 13.78 -23.73
N PRO A 25 44.03 13.12 -24.71
CA PRO A 25 43.68 11.76 -25.11
C PRO A 25 44.32 10.75 -24.16
N ARG A 26 43.51 9.97 -23.43
CA ARG A 26 43.99 8.79 -22.71
C ARG A 26 43.67 7.57 -23.55
N ALA A 27 44.73 6.86 -23.95
CA ALA A 27 44.64 5.58 -24.65
C ALA A 27 43.74 4.61 -23.86
N GLY A 28 42.60 4.29 -24.45
CA GLY A 28 41.62 3.34 -23.93
C GLY A 28 40.65 3.06 -25.07
N ALA A 29 40.82 1.90 -25.70
CA ALA A 29 40.00 1.44 -26.79
C ALA A 29 38.51 1.62 -26.50
N SER A 30 37.79 2.09 -27.51
CA SER A 30 36.34 2.21 -27.57
C SER A 30 35.63 1.10 -26.83
N ARG A 31 35.07 1.41 -25.65
CA ARG A 31 33.97 0.65 -25.06
C ARG A 31 32.67 1.12 -25.69
N GLU A 32 32.57 0.97 -27.01
CA GLU A 32 31.34 1.16 -27.79
C GLU A 32 30.48 -0.09 -27.68
N ALA A 33 30.02 -0.37 -26.46
CA ALA A 33 28.86 -1.18 -26.24
C ALA A 33 28.27 -0.71 -24.93
N ALA A 34 27.26 0.16 -25.02
CA ALA A 34 26.32 0.31 -23.94
C ALA A 34 25.82 -1.09 -23.61
N VAL A 35 26.23 -1.62 -22.47
CA VAL A 35 25.67 -2.87 -21.95
C VAL A 35 24.21 -2.55 -21.71
N GLN A 36 23.36 -2.96 -22.65
CA GLN A 36 21.91 -2.93 -22.48
C GLN A 36 21.63 -3.82 -21.27
N SER A 37 21.43 -3.20 -20.11
CA SER A 37 20.93 -3.88 -18.94
C SER A 37 19.58 -4.45 -19.33
N SER A 38 19.52 -5.78 -19.47
CA SER A 38 18.26 -6.48 -19.65
C SER A 38 17.30 -5.97 -18.58
N PRO A 39 16.09 -5.52 -18.93
CA PRO A 39 15.13 -5.09 -17.94
C PRO A 39 14.95 -6.22 -16.92
N PRO A 40 14.89 -5.90 -15.61
CA PRO A 40 14.79 -6.91 -14.57
C PRO A 40 13.51 -7.73 -14.77
N VAL A 41 13.67 -8.93 -15.33
CA VAL A 41 12.60 -9.92 -15.53
C VAL A 41 11.91 -10.26 -14.21
N ASP A 42 12.66 -10.12 -13.11
CA ASP A 42 12.20 -10.36 -11.74
C ASP A 42 11.13 -9.36 -11.29
N SER A 43 11.08 -8.14 -11.84
CA SER A 43 10.07 -7.14 -11.43
C SER A 43 8.65 -7.56 -11.84
N LEU A 44 8.49 -8.13 -13.03
CA LEU A 44 7.20 -8.61 -13.54
C LEU A 44 6.76 -9.88 -12.81
N ARG A 45 7.70 -10.80 -12.54
CA ARG A 45 7.44 -12.01 -11.74
C ARG A 45 7.03 -11.67 -10.31
N LEU A 46 7.78 -10.80 -9.64
CA LEU A 46 7.47 -10.36 -8.29
C LEU A 46 6.12 -9.63 -8.21
N THR A 47 5.75 -8.85 -9.24
CA THR A 47 4.44 -8.21 -9.30
C THR A 47 3.31 -9.24 -9.43
N GLY A 48 3.49 -10.29 -10.24
CA GLY A 48 2.54 -11.40 -10.34
C GLY A 48 2.36 -12.16 -9.03
N GLU A 49 3.47 -12.45 -8.33
CA GLU A 49 3.45 -13.09 -7.02
C GLU A 49 2.83 -12.20 -5.93
N ALA A 50 3.13 -10.90 -5.95
CA ALA A 50 2.53 -9.92 -5.04
C ALA A 50 1.01 -9.79 -5.24
N VAL A 51 0.51 -9.92 -6.47
CA VAL A 51 -0.93 -9.99 -6.75
C VAL A 51 -1.55 -11.26 -6.16
N GLY A 52 -0.87 -12.41 -6.27
CA GLY A 52 -1.29 -13.66 -5.64
C GLY A 52 -1.36 -13.57 -4.12
N LEU A 53 -0.33 -13.01 -3.48
CA LEU A 53 -0.30 -12.77 -2.03
C LEU A 53 -1.41 -11.80 -1.59
N LYS A 54 -1.66 -10.73 -2.34
CA LYS A 54 -2.75 -9.78 -2.05
C LYS A 54 -4.13 -10.45 -2.16
N ALA A 55 -4.33 -11.33 -3.13
CA ALA A 55 -5.56 -12.10 -3.26
C ALA A 55 -5.74 -13.05 -2.06
N LEU A 56 -4.68 -13.76 -1.68
CA LEU A 56 -4.70 -14.67 -0.53
C LEU A 56 -4.96 -13.93 0.79
N VAL A 57 -4.30 -12.78 1.01
CA VAL A 57 -4.52 -11.94 2.21
C VAL A 57 -5.95 -11.40 2.24
N LYS A 58 -6.54 -11.04 1.10
CA LYS A 58 -7.94 -10.61 1.02
C LYS A 58 -8.91 -11.75 1.32
N GLU A 59 -8.62 -12.96 0.85
CA GLU A 59 -9.42 -14.14 1.10
C GLU A 59 -9.32 -14.59 2.57
N LEU A 60 -8.12 -14.52 3.14
CA LEU A 60 -7.87 -14.83 4.55
C LEU A 60 -8.40 -13.75 5.51
N ALA A 61 -8.45 -12.50 5.07
CA ALA A 61 -9.19 -11.43 5.75
C ALA A 61 -10.71 -11.62 5.64
N GLY A 62 -11.18 -12.33 4.61
CA GLY A 62 -12.59 -12.71 4.41
C GLY A 62 -13.02 -13.92 5.25
N SER A 63 -12.12 -14.83 5.59
CA SER A 63 -12.34 -15.89 6.59
C SER A 63 -12.34 -15.29 8.00
N SER A 64 -13.49 -14.72 8.32
CA SER A 64 -13.74 -13.79 9.41
C SER A 64 -13.22 -14.25 10.77
N ARG A 65 -12.22 -13.52 11.32
CA ARG A 65 -11.93 -13.52 12.76
C ARG A 65 -13.08 -12.95 13.60
N LEU A 66 -14.09 -12.38 12.95
CA LEU A 66 -15.28 -11.79 13.55
C LEU A 66 -16.47 -12.74 13.40
N ASP A 67 -17.14 -13.04 14.50
CA ASP A 67 -18.38 -13.80 14.47
C ASP A 67 -19.53 -12.91 13.94
N LEU A 68 -19.87 -13.09 12.65
CA LEU A 68 -20.93 -12.33 11.98
C LEU A 68 -22.31 -12.63 12.55
N ALA A 69 -22.55 -13.83 13.09
CA ALA A 69 -23.82 -14.18 13.72
C ALA A 69 -24.01 -13.36 15.00
N LYS A 70 -22.96 -13.28 15.83
CA LYS A 70 -22.94 -12.44 17.04
C LYS A 70 -23.13 -10.96 16.73
N VAL A 71 -22.47 -10.45 15.67
CA VAL A 71 -22.64 -9.04 15.25
C VAL A 71 -24.09 -8.75 14.86
N LYS A 72 -24.74 -9.65 14.14
CA LYS A 72 -26.13 -9.49 13.72
C LYS A 72 -27.10 -9.47 14.91
N GLU A 73 -26.89 -10.36 15.88
CA GLU A 73 -27.70 -10.42 17.10
C GLU A 73 -27.58 -9.14 17.93
N ILE A 74 -26.34 -8.68 18.17
CA ILE A 74 -26.09 -7.45 18.92
C ILE A 74 -26.72 -6.25 18.19
N ARG A 75 -26.55 -6.16 16.86
CA ARG A 75 -27.17 -5.09 16.07
C ARG A 75 -28.69 -5.08 16.21
N SER A 76 -29.34 -6.24 16.12
CA SER A 76 -30.78 -6.35 16.35
C SER A 76 -31.20 -5.92 17.76
N SER A 77 -30.37 -6.19 18.77
CA SER A 77 -30.60 -5.80 20.17
C SER A 77 -30.41 -4.30 20.41
N ILE A 78 -29.59 -3.64 19.58
CA ILE A 78 -29.45 -2.19 19.61
C ILE A 78 -30.65 -1.55 18.91
N ASP A 79 -31.05 -2.07 17.75
CA ASP A 79 -32.16 -1.55 16.95
C ASP A 79 -33.51 -1.65 17.69
N ASN A 80 -33.73 -2.73 18.44
CA ASN A 80 -34.94 -2.91 19.26
C ASN A 80 -34.86 -2.23 20.64
N GLY A 81 -33.73 -1.60 20.98
CA GLY A 81 -33.49 -0.93 22.25
C GLY A 81 -33.33 -1.84 23.48
N SER A 82 -33.20 -3.16 23.30
CA SER A 82 -33.04 -4.12 24.40
C SER A 82 -31.58 -4.35 24.81
N TYR A 83 -30.63 -3.72 24.14
CA TYR A 83 -29.22 -3.81 24.48
C TYR A 83 -28.95 -3.16 25.84
N LYS A 84 -28.48 -3.97 26.79
CA LYS A 84 -28.11 -3.52 28.13
C LYS A 84 -26.60 -3.36 28.21
N ILE A 85 -26.19 -2.20 28.72
CA ILE A 85 -24.79 -1.90 28.99
C ILE A 85 -24.46 -2.49 30.36
N ASP A 86 -23.42 -3.31 30.41
CA ASP A 86 -22.87 -3.87 31.63
C ASP A 86 -21.50 -3.23 31.91
N PRO A 87 -21.39 -2.35 32.92
CA PRO A 87 -20.13 -1.69 33.27
C PRO A 87 -19.02 -2.66 33.71
N GLU A 88 -19.36 -3.78 34.35
CA GLU A 88 -18.37 -4.75 34.84
C GLU A 88 -17.71 -5.47 33.66
N GLU A 89 -18.51 -5.96 32.71
CA GLU A 89 -18.01 -6.57 31.47
C GLU A 89 -17.12 -5.59 30.67
N ILE A 90 -17.47 -4.30 30.64
CA ILE A 90 -16.63 -3.29 29.96
C ILE A 90 -15.26 -3.18 30.64
N ALA A 91 -15.24 -3.09 31.98
CA ALA A 91 -14.00 -2.99 32.74
C ALA A 91 -13.11 -4.24 32.53
N ASP A 92 -13.70 -5.44 32.59
CA ASP A 92 -12.99 -6.70 32.38
C ASP A 92 -12.38 -6.79 30.98
N ARG A 93 -13.12 -6.34 29.94
CA ARG A 93 -12.62 -6.30 28.56
C ARG A 93 -11.47 -5.32 28.38
N LEU A 94 -11.53 -4.16 29.05
CA LEU A 94 -10.45 -3.17 29.02
C LEU A 94 -9.18 -3.73 29.68
N LEU A 95 -9.30 -4.37 30.85
CA LEU A 95 -8.17 -5.01 31.53
C LEU A 95 -7.59 -6.18 30.71
N ALA A 96 -8.46 -6.97 30.07
CA ALA A 96 -8.02 -8.07 29.20
C ALA A 96 -7.20 -7.55 28.01
N LEU A 97 -7.63 -6.44 27.38
CA LEU A 97 -6.92 -5.79 26.29
C LEU A 97 -5.54 -5.29 26.75
N GLU A 98 -5.48 -4.60 27.90
CA GLU A 98 -4.21 -4.11 28.47
C GLU A 98 -3.21 -5.27 28.71
N ARG A 99 -3.69 -6.39 29.25
CA ARG A 99 -2.87 -7.58 29.47
C ARG A 99 -2.35 -8.22 28.18
N GLU A 100 -3.08 -8.11 27.07
CA GLU A 100 -2.65 -8.61 25.77
C GLU A 100 -1.56 -7.70 25.18
N LEU A 101 -1.69 -6.38 25.35
CA LEU A 101 -0.71 -5.39 24.85
C LEU A 101 0.62 -5.39 25.62
N LEU A 102 0.59 -5.75 26.90
CA LEU A 102 1.78 -5.83 27.75
C LEU A 102 2.58 -7.13 27.58
N LYS A 103 2.12 -8.05 26.71
CA LYS A 103 2.72 -9.36 26.49
C LYS A 103 3.60 -9.37 25.25
#